data_AF-A0A9N9GEP0-F1
#
_entry.id   AF-A0A9N9GEP0-F1
#
_cell.length_a   1.000
_cell.length_b   1.000
_cell.length_c   1.000
_cell.angle_alpha   90.00
_cell.angle_beta   90.00
_cell.angle_gamma   90.00
#
_symmetry.space_group_name_H-M   'P 1'
#
loop_
_entity.id
_entity.type
_entity.pdbx_description
1 polymer ?
#
loop_
_entity_poly.entity_id
_entity_poly.type
_entity_poly.pdbx_seq_one_letter_code
_entity_poly.pdbx_strand_id
1 'polypeptide(L)'
;MEMPYWMAYPYAINEYVGLEMPERYNKRVRNALRAGPMSVNLRELCPYFYLFGFKMMADLDLSTSVNEEIYQRLVDSYKERTREIINHAFSTDSKEESEIENKFDETEKQLYKLLREQALRWKKGVENDSSAEPQLNEEADWDNMDTEDGESEDDTEVDEESDDDDEDINDVES
;
A
#
# COMPACT_ATOMS: atom_id res chain seq x y z
N MET A 1 14.94 -4.46 37.56
CA MET A 1 13.59 -4.90 38.00
C MET A 1 12.67 -4.80 36.81
N GLU A 2 11.74 -5.73 36.64
CA GLU A 2 10.77 -5.66 35.54
C GLU A 2 9.46 -5.06 36.06
N MET A 3 9.00 -4.00 35.42
CA MET A 3 7.76 -3.29 35.75
C MET A 3 6.97 -3.03 34.46
N PRO A 4 5.62 -3.11 34.49
CA PRO A 4 4.81 -2.71 33.35
C PRO A 4 5.05 -1.26 32.96
N TYR A 5 5.09 -0.99 31.65
CA TYR A 5 5.37 0.33 31.09
C TYR A 5 4.46 1.44 31.67
N TRP A 6 3.16 1.19 31.77
CA TRP A 6 2.18 2.16 32.28
C TRP A 6 2.42 2.57 33.73
N MET A 7 3.07 1.72 34.52
CA MET A 7 3.44 2.02 35.89
C MET A 7 4.80 2.71 35.95
N ALA A 8 5.77 2.26 35.14
CA ALA A 8 7.12 2.81 35.13
C ALA A 8 7.16 4.24 34.56
N TYR A 9 6.33 4.54 33.56
CA TYR A 9 6.36 5.80 32.83
C TYR A 9 6.15 7.05 33.71
N PRO A 10 5.13 7.13 34.60
CA PRO A 10 5.00 8.26 35.52
C PRO A 10 6.20 8.46 36.46
N TYR A 11 6.86 7.37 36.89
CA TYR A 11 8.07 7.47 37.72
C TYR A 11 9.28 7.92 36.92
N ALA A 12 9.34 7.56 35.63
CA ALA A 12 10.39 7.99 34.73
C ALA A 12 10.33 9.48 34.41
N ILE A 13 9.13 10.03 34.21
CA ILE A 13 8.94 11.49 34.03
C ILE A 13 9.46 12.28 35.24
N ASN A 14 9.29 11.72 36.44
CA ASN A 14 9.76 12.35 37.67
C ASN A 14 11.21 11.97 38.04
N GLU A 15 11.96 11.37 37.11
CA GLU A 15 13.37 10.99 37.26
C GLU A 15 13.66 10.00 38.41
N TYR A 16 12.64 9.33 38.97
CA TYR A 16 12.83 8.32 40.03
C TYR A 16 13.37 6.99 39.47
N VAL A 17 13.13 6.73 38.17
CA VAL A 17 13.50 5.49 37.48
C VAL A 17 13.98 5.83 36.07
N GLY A 18 15.11 5.27 35.65
CA GLY A 18 15.54 5.32 34.25
C GLY A 18 14.85 4.24 33.42
N LEU A 19 14.29 4.60 32.26
CA LEU A 19 13.77 3.63 31.31
C LEU A 19 14.90 3.19 30.37
N GLU A 20 15.09 1.88 30.27
CA GLU A 20 15.99 1.28 29.31
C GLU A 20 15.25 0.80 28.07
N MET A 21 15.96 0.71 26.95
CA MET A 21 15.40 0.21 25.71
C MET A 21 15.01 -1.28 25.86
N PRO A 22 13.76 -1.67 25.55
CA PRO A 22 13.37 -3.06 25.57
C PRO A 22 14.17 -3.88 24.54
N GLU A 23 14.46 -5.13 24.88
CA GLU A 23 15.21 -6.05 24.00
C GLU A 23 14.56 -6.24 22.62
N ARG A 24 13.24 -6.03 22.52
CA ARG A 24 12.48 -6.12 21.28
C ARG A 24 12.88 -5.06 20.24
N TYR A 25 13.52 -3.97 20.64
CA TYR A 25 14.06 -2.92 19.76
C TYR A 25 15.59 -2.89 19.75
N ASN A 26 16.24 -3.96 20.22
CA ASN A 26 17.69 -4.04 20.21
C ASN A 26 18.27 -3.97 18.79
N LYS A 27 19.58 -3.72 18.70
CA LYS A 27 20.29 -3.60 17.43
C LYS A 27 20.14 -4.85 16.53
N ARG A 28 20.00 -6.04 17.12
CA ARG A 28 19.83 -7.30 16.36
C ARG A 28 18.50 -7.29 15.61
N VAL A 29 17.40 -6.92 16.27
CA VAL A 29 16.08 -6.82 15.62
C VAL A 29 16.09 -5.74 14.55
N ARG A 30 16.71 -4.58 14.82
CA ARG A 30 16.86 -3.51 13.82
C ARG A 30 17.63 -3.94 12.58
N ASN A 31 18.72 -4.69 12.76
CA ASN A 31 19.49 -5.25 11.65
C ASN A 31 18.68 -6.28 10.85
N ALA A 32 17.87 -7.11 11.53
CA ALA A 32 16.98 -8.06 10.85
C ALA A 32 15.90 -7.34 10.03
N LEU A 33 15.26 -6.31 10.61
CA LEU A 33 14.29 -5.47 9.91
C LEU A 33 14.93 -4.75 8.71
N ARG A 34 16.18 -4.33 8.83
CA ARG A 34 16.94 -3.72 7.73
C ARG A 34 17.28 -4.72 6.62
N ALA A 35 17.56 -5.98 6.97
CA ALA A 35 17.94 -7.00 5.99
C ALA A 35 16.73 -7.51 5.19
N GLY A 36 15.56 -7.61 5.84
CA GLY A 36 14.33 -8.02 5.19
C GLY A 36 13.18 -8.04 6.19
N PRO A 37 12.28 -7.05 6.17
CA PRO A 37 11.31 -6.87 7.24
C PRO A 37 10.25 -7.98 7.26
N MET A 38 9.95 -8.63 6.13
CA MET A 38 9.03 -9.79 6.07
C MET A 38 9.59 -11.07 6.72
N SER A 39 10.91 -11.17 6.89
CA SER A 39 11.54 -12.34 7.52
C SER A 39 11.35 -12.37 9.05
N VAL A 40 11.01 -11.23 9.64
CA VAL A 40 10.86 -11.07 11.09
C VAL A 40 9.43 -11.38 11.51
N ASN A 41 9.29 -12.27 12.50
CA ASN A 41 8.01 -12.51 13.17
C ASN A 41 7.76 -11.40 14.21
N LEU A 42 6.97 -10.40 13.83
CA LEU A 42 6.66 -9.28 14.72
C LEU A 42 5.79 -9.73 15.89
N ARG A 43 4.91 -10.70 15.68
CA ARG A 43 4.01 -11.22 16.71
C ARG A 43 4.76 -11.86 17.90
N GLU A 44 5.85 -12.58 17.62
CA GLU A 44 6.71 -13.16 18.66
C GLU A 44 7.50 -12.11 19.44
N LEU A 45 7.81 -10.97 18.81
CA LEU A 45 8.50 -9.86 19.46
C LEU A 45 7.52 -9.05 20.33
N CYS A 46 6.46 -8.54 19.71
CA CYS A 46 5.42 -7.75 20.35
C CYS A 46 4.16 -7.78 19.49
N PRO A 47 2.98 -8.17 20.03
CA PRO A 47 1.73 -8.12 19.27
C PRO A 47 1.35 -6.73 18.77
N TYR A 48 1.85 -5.67 19.41
CA TYR A 48 1.62 -4.25 19.07
C TYR A 48 2.95 -3.53 18.80
N PHE A 49 3.81 -4.14 17.98
CA PHE A 49 5.18 -3.69 17.74
C PHE A 49 5.29 -2.24 17.25
N TYR A 50 4.50 -1.82 16.26
CA TYR A 50 4.58 -0.45 15.74
C TYR A 50 3.98 0.56 16.71
N LEU A 51 2.78 0.29 17.25
CA LEU A 51 2.12 1.20 18.18
C LEU A 51 2.95 1.43 19.43
N PHE A 52 3.50 0.35 20.01
CA PHE A 52 4.36 0.46 21.16
C PHE A 52 5.67 1.16 20.82
N GLY A 53 6.26 0.88 19.66
CA GLY A 53 7.49 1.53 19.19
C GLY A 53 7.34 3.05 19.08
N PHE A 54 6.27 3.53 18.43
CA PHE A 54 6.00 4.96 18.32
C PHE A 54 5.70 5.62 19.66
N LYS A 55 4.88 4.98 20.51
CA LYS A 55 4.59 5.49 21.85
C LYS A 55 5.86 5.63 22.68
N MET A 56 6.68 4.59 22.67
CA MET A 56 7.95 4.54 23.37
C MET A 56 8.91 5.63 22.90
N MET A 57 9.05 5.87 21.59
CA MET A 57 9.90 6.95 21.08
C MET A 57 9.39 8.35 21.45
N ALA A 58 8.06 8.54 21.53
CA ALA A 58 7.48 9.81 21.97
C ALA A 58 7.71 10.09 23.46
N ASP A 59 7.74 9.02 24.26
CA ASP A 59 7.82 9.08 25.71
C ASP A 59 9.26 9.02 26.25
N LEU A 60 10.18 8.37 25.53
CA LEU A 60 11.59 8.28 25.90
C LEU A 60 12.41 9.37 25.21
N ASP A 61 12.86 10.35 25.99
CA ASP A 61 13.88 11.34 25.60
C ASP A 61 15.28 10.71 25.57
N LEU A 62 15.41 9.58 24.87
CA LEU A 62 16.69 8.94 24.55
C LEU A 62 17.48 9.85 23.59
N SER A 63 18.80 9.65 23.53
CA SER A 63 19.69 10.36 22.61
C SER A 63 19.06 10.48 21.22
N THR A 64 18.89 11.72 20.74
CA THR A 64 18.21 12.08 19.48
C THR A 64 18.65 11.21 18.30
N SER A 65 19.93 10.81 18.26
CA SER A 65 20.50 9.98 17.20
C SER A 65 19.94 8.55 17.16
N VAL A 66 19.70 7.92 18.32
CA VAL A 66 19.21 6.53 18.41
C VAL A 66 17.71 6.49 18.12
N ASN A 67 16.96 7.50 18.60
CA ASN A 67 15.54 7.62 18.33
C ASN A 67 15.26 7.79 16.84
N GLU A 68 16.04 8.62 16.14
CA GLU A 68 15.91 8.79 14.69
C GLU A 68 16.17 7.49 13.92
N GLU A 69 17.21 6.72 14.28
CA GLU A 69 17.49 5.43 13.64
C GLU A 69 16.29 4.48 13.80
N ILE A 70 15.76 4.34 15.01
CA ILE A 70 14.62 3.44 15.29
C ILE A 70 13.37 3.91 14.54
N TYR A 71 13.09 5.21 14.55
CA TYR A 71 11.95 5.79 13.86
C TYR A 71 12.00 5.51 12.37
N GLN A 72 13.13 5.80 11.72
CA GLN A 72 13.33 5.52 10.31
C GLN A 72 13.19 4.02 10.01
N ARG A 73 13.77 3.16 10.85
CA ARG A 73 13.65 1.70 10.68
C ARG A 73 12.20 1.22 10.75
N LEU A 74 11.41 1.74 11.69
CA LEU A 74 10.00 1.38 11.84
C LEU A 74 9.16 1.84 10.65
N VAL A 75 9.40 3.07 10.17
CA VAL A 75 8.69 3.62 9.00
C VAL A 75 9.05 2.85 7.72
N ASP A 76 10.34 2.59 7.50
CA ASP A 76 10.80 1.86 6.31
C ASP A 76 10.27 0.42 6.31
N SER A 77 10.35 -0.28 7.45
CA SER A 77 9.85 -1.64 7.55
C SER A 77 8.33 -1.71 7.35
N TYR A 78 7.59 -0.74 7.90
CA TYR A 78 6.14 -0.69 7.74
C TYR A 78 5.73 -0.45 6.28
N LYS A 79 6.43 0.45 5.57
CA LYS A 79 6.19 0.71 4.14
C LYS A 79 6.43 -0.53 3.28
N GLU A 80 7.56 -1.19 3.46
CA GLU A 80 7.91 -2.39 2.69
C GLU A 80 6.92 -3.53 2.98
N ARG A 81 6.65 -3.81 4.25
CA ARG A 81 5.69 -4.85 4.65
C ARG A 81 4.28 -4.55 4.17
N THR A 82 3.84 -3.30 4.18
CA THR A 82 2.52 -2.92 3.67
C THR A 82 2.35 -3.29 2.19
N ARG A 83 3.38 -3.09 1.36
CA ARG A 83 3.35 -3.49 -0.06
C ARG A 83 3.17 -4.99 -0.20
N GLU A 84 3.93 -5.77 0.55
CA GLU A 84 3.83 -7.24 0.55
C GLU A 84 2.47 -7.72 1.08
N ILE A 85 1.96 -7.11 2.15
CA ILE A 85 0.62 -7.41 2.70
C ILE A 85 -0.46 -7.19 1.63
N ILE A 86 -0.37 -6.11 0.86
CA ILE A 86 -1.30 -5.84 -0.24
C ILE A 86 -1.18 -6.95 -1.29
N ASN A 87 0.03 -7.27 -1.76
CA ASN A 87 0.24 -8.33 -2.73
C ASN A 87 -0.34 -9.68 -2.25
N HIS A 88 -0.12 -10.03 -0.97
CA HIS A 88 -0.67 -11.23 -0.38
C HIS A 88 -2.19 -11.20 -0.19
N ALA A 89 -2.79 -10.04 0.06
CA ALA A 89 -4.23 -9.92 0.23
C ALA A 89 -5.01 -10.11 -1.09
N PHE A 90 -4.39 -9.77 -2.22
CA PHE A 90 -4.97 -9.97 -3.55
C PHE A 90 -4.55 -11.30 -4.22
N SER A 91 -3.60 -12.02 -3.63
CA SER A 91 -3.24 -13.37 -4.07
C SER A 91 -4.34 -14.39 -3.72
N THR A 92 -4.43 -15.48 -4.48
CA THR A 92 -5.46 -16.51 -4.33
C THR A 92 -5.01 -17.74 -3.52
N ASP A 93 -3.78 -17.76 -3.02
CA ASP A 93 -3.15 -18.94 -2.41
C ASP A 93 -3.37 -19.07 -0.89
N SER A 94 -4.41 -19.80 -0.51
CA SER A 94 -4.87 -19.95 0.89
C SER A 94 -3.91 -20.57 1.91
N LYS A 95 -2.90 -21.36 1.49
CA LYS A 95 -2.01 -22.06 2.44
C LYS A 95 -0.93 -21.15 3.00
N GLU A 96 -0.28 -20.38 2.14
CA GLU A 96 0.79 -19.44 2.52
C GLU A 96 0.25 -18.28 3.37
N GLU A 97 -1.01 -17.90 3.14
CA GLU A 97 -1.72 -16.87 3.90
C GLU A 97 -1.67 -17.08 5.42
N SER A 98 -1.93 -18.31 5.89
CA SER A 98 -2.04 -18.59 7.32
C SER A 98 -0.69 -18.47 8.05
N GLU A 99 0.41 -18.81 7.39
CA GLU A 99 1.76 -18.69 7.95
C GLU A 99 2.22 -17.23 8.00
N ILE A 100 1.80 -16.44 7.01
CA ILE A 100 2.12 -15.02 6.91
C ILE A 100 1.29 -14.21 7.91
N GLU A 101 -0.02 -14.48 8.05
CA GLU A 101 -0.89 -13.81 9.02
C GLU A 101 -0.39 -13.97 10.46
N ASN A 102 0.21 -15.11 10.77
CA ASN A 102 0.78 -15.38 12.09
C ASN A 102 2.00 -14.50 12.42
N LYS A 103 2.68 -13.94 11.42
CA LYS A 103 3.88 -13.08 11.59
C LYS A 103 3.54 -11.59 11.77
N PHE A 104 2.28 -11.22 11.53
CA PHE A 104 1.83 -9.82 11.54
C PHE A 104 1.61 -9.26 12.95
N ASP A 105 1.86 -7.95 13.06
CA ASP A 105 1.38 -7.10 14.15
C ASP A 105 -0.15 -6.95 14.06
N GLU A 106 -0.83 -6.62 15.15
CA GLU A 106 -2.27 -6.32 15.15
C GLU A 106 -2.66 -5.19 14.20
N THR A 107 -1.82 -4.16 14.01
CA THR A 107 -2.10 -3.10 13.02
C THR A 107 -2.10 -3.64 11.59
N GLU A 108 -1.13 -4.49 11.26
CA GLU A 108 -1.00 -5.15 9.96
C GLU A 108 -2.14 -6.14 9.72
N LYS A 109 -2.58 -6.87 10.75
CA LYS A 109 -3.74 -7.78 10.65
C LYS A 109 -5.03 -7.03 10.36
N GLN A 110 -5.25 -5.88 10.99
CA GLN A 110 -6.42 -5.04 10.70
C GLN A 110 -6.41 -4.60 9.23
N LEU A 111 -5.26 -4.13 8.74
CA LEU A 111 -5.08 -3.76 7.34
C LEU A 111 -5.35 -4.95 6.40
N TYR A 112 -4.78 -6.11 6.69
CA TYR A 112 -4.95 -7.33 5.89
C TYR A 112 -6.42 -7.76 5.80
N LYS A 113 -7.16 -7.73 6.91
CA LYS A 113 -8.60 -8.04 6.93
C LYS A 113 -9.40 -7.11 6.01
N LEU A 114 -9.15 -5.80 6.11
CA LEU A 114 -9.80 -4.81 5.25
C LEU A 114 -9.47 -5.06 3.77
N LEU A 115 -8.19 -5.27 3.44
CA LEU A 115 -7.77 -5.53 2.07
C LEU A 115 -8.42 -6.80 1.51
N ARG A 116 -8.51 -7.86 2.31
CA ARG A 116 -9.14 -9.13 1.91
C ARG A 116 -10.64 -8.98 1.66
N GLU A 117 -11.33 -8.20 2.49
CA GLU A 117 -12.73 -7.86 2.24
C GLU A 117 -12.91 -7.12 0.91
N GLN A 118 -12.00 -6.20 0.59
CA GLN A 118 -12.02 -5.49 -0.70
C GLN A 118 -11.72 -6.43 -1.87
N ALA A 119 -10.70 -7.29 -1.76
CA ALA A 119 -10.36 -8.26 -2.80
C ALA A 119 -11.53 -9.22 -3.09
N LEU A 120 -12.22 -9.69 -2.04
CA LEU A 120 -13.40 -10.54 -2.19
C LEU A 120 -14.58 -9.80 -2.83
N ARG A 121 -14.83 -8.54 -2.45
CA ARG A 121 -15.86 -7.70 -3.06
C ARG A 121 -15.59 -7.47 -4.54
N TRP A 122 -14.35 -7.13 -4.88
CA TRP A 122 -13.92 -6.92 -6.26
C TRP A 122 -14.14 -8.18 -7.10
N LYS A 123 -13.72 -9.35 -6.60
CA LYS A 123 -13.93 -10.63 -7.28
C LYS A 123 -15.42 -10.93 -7.54
N LYS A 124 -16.29 -10.71 -6.54
CA LYS A 124 -17.74 -10.88 -6.71
C LYS A 124 -18.34 -9.93 -7.74
N GLY A 125 -17.84 -8.69 -7.80
CA GLY A 125 -18.24 -7.73 -8.83
C GLY A 125 -17.92 -8.21 -10.24
N VAL A 126 -16.69 -8.70 -10.44
CA VAL A 126 -16.24 -9.25 -11.73
C VAL A 126 -17.07 -10.46 -12.16
N GLU A 127 -17.39 -11.37 -11.24
CA GLU A 127 -18.24 -12.54 -11.53
C GLU A 127 -19.67 -12.14 -11.94
N ASN A 128 -20.24 -11.13 -11.29
CA ASN A 128 -21.56 -10.59 -11.64
C ASN A 128 -21.56 -9.92 -13.02
N ASP A 129 -20.53 -9.13 -13.35
CA ASP A 129 -20.40 -8.48 -14.67
C ASP A 129 -20.19 -9.51 -15.79
N SER A 130 -19.43 -10.58 -15.53
CA SER A 130 -19.25 -11.67 -16.52
C SER A 130 -20.52 -12.48 -16.79
N SER A 131 -21.47 -12.48 -15.86
CA SER A 131 -22.78 -13.11 -16.05
C SER A 131 -23.77 -12.20 -16.80
N ALA A 132 -23.39 -10.94 -17.02
CA ALA A 132 -24.22 -9.91 -17.65
C ALA A 132 -23.80 -9.62 -19.10
N GLU A 133 -23.14 -10.54 -19.80
CA GLU A 133 -22.89 -10.39 -21.23
C GLU A 133 -24.22 -10.18 -21.96
N PRO A 134 -24.39 -9.05 -22.69
CA PRO A 134 -25.53 -8.90 -23.59
C PRO A 134 -25.40 -9.99 -24.65
N GLN A 135 -26.40 -10.85 -24.76
CA GLN A 135 -26.47 -11.76 -25.90
C GLN A 135 -26.51 -10.89 -27.15
N LEU A 136 -25.39 -10.84 -27.88
CA LEU A 136 -25.30 -10.21 -29.19
C LEU A 136 -26.32 -10.94 -30.06
N ASN A 137 -27.45 -10.29 -30.32
CA ASN A 137 -28.44 -10.78 -31.26
C ASN A 137 -27.76 -10.86 -32.64
N GLU A 138 -27.54 -12.06 -33.16
CA GLU A 138 -26.89 -12.32 -34.45
C GLU A 138 -27.71 -11.86 -35.68
N GLU A 139 -28.74 -11.03 -35.50
CA GLU A 139 -29.56 -10.48 -36.59
C GLU A 139 -29.12 -9.05 -36.93
N ALA A 140 -27.89 -8.90 -37.43
CA ALA A 140 -27.58 -7.81 -38.36
C ALA A 140 -27.79 -8.37 -39.77
N ASP A 141 -29.01 -8.18 -40.28
CA ASP A 141 -29.44 -8.53 -41.63
C ASP A 141 -28.72 -7.61 -42.64
N TRP A 142 -27.56 -8.06 -43.12
CA TRP A 142 -26.76 -7.36 -44.12
C TRP A 142 -27.30 -7.55 -45.56
N ASP A 143 -28.39 -8.30 -45.75
CA ASP A 143 -28.95 -8.59 -47.09
C ASP A 143 -29.80 -7.45 -47.67
N ASN A 144 -30.00 -6.34 -46.95
CA ASN A 144 -30.79 -5.21 -47.44
C ASN A 144 -29.96 -3.97 -47.76
N MET A 145 -28.84 -4.16 -48.46
CA MET A 145 -28.05 -3.04 -48.97
C MET A 145 -27.67 -3.28 -50.43
N ASP A 146 -28.68 -3.19 -51.31
CA ASP A 146 -28.46 -2.92 -52.72
C ASP A 146 -29.37 -1.81 -53.23
N THR A 147 -28.71 -0.79 -53.78
CA THR A 147 -29.10 0.07 -54.90
C THR A 147 -30.25 1.07 -54.73
N GLU A 148 -29.90 2.32 -54.42
CA GLU A 148 -30.45 3.47 -55.15
C GLU A 148 -29.30 4.37 -55.61
N ASP A 149 -28.99 4.27 -56.90
CA ASP A 149 -28.26 5.29 -57.65
C ASP A 149 -29.08 6.58 -57.69
N GLY A 150 -28.43 7.71 -57.41
CA GLY A 150 -29.01 9.04 -57.53
C GLY A 150 -27.94 10.12 -57.50
N GLU A 151 -27.63 10.64 -58.69
CA GLU A 151 -26.88 11.86 -59.03
C GLU A 151 -27.12 13.01 -58.01
N SER A 152 -26.24 13.97 -57.72
CA SER A 152 -25.38 14.79 -58.58
C SER A 152 -24.45 15.68 -57.73
N GLU A 153 -23.29 16.02 -58.32
CA GLU A 153 -22.45 17.23 -58.21
C GLU A 153 -22.85 18.34 -57.22
N ASP A 154 -21.91 18.83 -56.40
CA ASP A 154 -21.58 20.27 -56.35
C ASP A 154 -20.21 20.51 -55.70
N ASP A 155 -19.47 21.43 -56.31
CA ASP A 155 -18.13 21.89 -55.96
C ASP A 155 -18.12 22.74 -54.67
N THR A 156 -17.06 22.68 -53.88
CA THR A 156 -16.40 23.90 -53.37
C THR A 156 -15.05 23.59 -52.74
N GLU A 157 -13.99 24.01 -53.42
CA GLU A 157 -12.68 24.34 -52.82
C GLU A 157 -12.88 25.41 -51.75
N VAL A 158 -12.38 25.19 -50.52
CA VAL A 158 -11.99 26.27 -49.59
C VAL A 158 -10.85 25.77 -48.69
N ASP A 159 -9.67 26.29 -48.99
CA ASP A 159 -8.58 26.77 -48.14
C ASP A 159 -7.92 25.86 -47.08
N GLU A 160 -6.67 25.52 -47.38
CA GLU A 160 -5.60 25.27 -46.42
C GLU A 160 -5.33 26.55 -45.62
N GLU A 161 -5.73 26.59 -44.35
CA GLU A 161 -5.15 27.51 -43.37
C GLU A 161 -4.32 26.73 -42.35
N SER A 162 -3.04 27.08 -42.37
CA SER A 162 -1.99 26.91 -41.39
C SER A 162 -2.41 27.34 -39.99
N ASP A 163 -2.01 26.58 -38.97
CA ASP A 163 -1.66 27.16 -37.68
C ASP A 163 -0.36 26.50 -37.19
N ASP A 164 0.71 27.27 -37.36
CA ASP A 164 1.93 27.22 -36.55
C ASP A 164 1.55 27.53 -35.08
N ASP A 165 2.25 26.89 -34.13
CA ASP A 165 2.85 27.56 -32.96
C ASP A 165 3.48 26.51 -32.02
N ASP A 166 4.70 26.09 -32.36
CA ASP A 166 5.65 25.53 -31.39
C ASP A 166 6.28 26.70 -30.61
N GLU A 167 5.79 26.97 -29.40
CA GLU A 167 6.49 27.84 -28.45
C GLU A 167 7.60 27.05 -27.72
N ASP A 168 8.83 27.23 -28.19
CA ASP A 168 10.06 27.03 -27.43
C ASP A 168 10.09 28.00 -26.23
N ILE A 169 10.09 27.48 -25.00
CA ILE A 169 10.47 28.25 -23.81
C ILE A 169 11.49 27.48 -22.95
N ASN A 170 12.72 27.98 -23.09
CA ASN A 170 13.79 28.19 -22.12
C ASN A 170 14.75 27.04 -21.78
N ASP A 171 15.84 27.11 -22.55
CA ASP A 171 17.22 26.92 -22.15
C ASP A 171 17.55 27.21 -20.68
N VAL A 172 18.23 26.19 -20.16
CA VAL A 172 19.28 26.19 -19.15
C VAL A 172 20.30 27.30 -19.41
N GLU A 173 20.69 28.05 -18.37
CA GLU A 173 22.09 28.27 -17.96
C GLU A 173 22.23 29.47 -17.00
N SER A 174 22.74 29.17 -15.79
CA SER A 174 23.65 29.94 -14.91
C SER A 174 23.23 29.95 -13.45
#